data_AF-A0A954Z3B2-F1
#
_entry.id   AF-A0A954Z3B2-F1
#
_cell.length_a   1.000
_cell.length_b   1.000
_cell.length_c   1.000
_cell.angle_alpha   90.00
_cell.angle_beta   90.00
_cell.angle_gamma   90.00
#
_symmetry.space_group_name_H-M   'P 1'
#
loop_
_entity.id
_entity.type
_entity.pdbx_description
1 polymer ?
#
loop_
_entity_poly.entity_id
_entity_poly.type
_entity_poly.pdbx_seq_one_letter_code
_entity_poly.pdbx_strand_id
1 'polypeptide(L)'
;MSFRDGSPIREAAARSDGGEGLMAPRDETYLPSDDFLTALQGVKRPLVLGHVTPDADAIGASLGLATAMRAQGIDAVCGLPASTVAKKLEFLLRLVEGTPCVESWSVSDGYDAIIALDTAGANRINIEPAPPLDGDVDVFNIDHHVSNTEFGRHNWIDAGASSTCELVARLIERQGWAITSSVASLLYAGIYGDTAGFSLPSTSPDTMETAATLLRHGADVAFVGEQLCRSQVRSDFELLRRVYDNTIVTDDQRIAYSFLSHDDFLESGARAEDIDDQVSVPLALKGVHMALLFTEGERGVVRINLRGEGGVRVVELAQQFHGGGHAHAAGVRIRNTPLNDVIQKVIAAAHESLDAQVAALEGERPIDGSVASCAARVIVRRPANTNPRIEMTRIGRDAYVRRFIDGRQQRRDAPQRRDRT
;
A
#
# COMPACT_ATOMS: atom_id res chain seq x y z
N MET A 1 0.00 52.38 -8.16
CA MET A 1 1.38 52.14 -7.73
C MET A 1 1.87 50.90 -8.45
N SER A 2 2.78 51.08 -9.40
CA SER A 2 3.50 50.03 -10.11
C SER A 2 4.63 49.49 -9.23
N PHE A 3 4.78 48.17 -9.17
CA PHE A 3 6.04 47.55 -8.75
C PHE A 3 6.45 46.50 -9.81
N ARG A 4 7.36 46.94 -10.69
CA ARG A 4 8.53 46.16 -11.16
C ARG A 4 9.37 45.80 -9.93
N ASP A 5 10.27 44.82 -9.83
CA ASP A 5 10.85 43.74 -10.64
C ASP A 5 11.99 43.20 -9.73
N GLY A 6 12.51 41.99 -9.99
CA GLY A 6 13.89 41.65 -9.62
C GLY A 6 14.08 40.53 -8.59
N SER A 7 14.16 39.29 -9.05
CA SER A 7 15.27 38.38 -8.69
C SER A 7 15.40 37.22 -9.70
N PRO A 8 16.63 36.80 -10.05
CA PRO A 8 16.92 36.18 -11.33
C PRO A 8 16.80 34.65 -11.31
N ILE A 9 16.15 34.11 -12.35
CA ILE A 9 16.16 32.70 -12.71
C ILE A 9 17.58 32.34 -13.14
N ARG A 10 18.17 31.33 -12.49
CA ARG A 10 19.47 30.77 -12.89
C ARG A 10 19.29 29.96 -14.18
N GLU A 11 19.86 30.48 -15.27
CA GLU A 11 20.18 29.71 -16.47
C GLU A 11 21.17 28.58 -16.11
N ALA A 12 20.76 27.33 -16.27
CA ALA A 12 21.67 26.21 -16.35
C ALA A 12 22.01 26.00 -17.82
N ALA A 13 23.29 26.17 -18.13
CA ALA A 13 23.86 26.10 -19.46
C ALA A 13 23.59 24.74 -20.14
N ALA A 14 23.14 24.82 -21.39
CA ALA A 14 23.19 23.72 -22.33
C ALA A 14 24.64 23.29 -22.55
N ARG A 15 24.92 22.00 -22.35
CA ARG A 15 26.06 21.32 -22.95
C ARG A 15 25.53 20.25 -23.89
N SER A 16 25.62 20.56 -25.17
CA SER A 16 25.61 19.57 -26.24
C SER A 16 26.96 18.85 -26.22
N ASP A 17 26.94 17.55 -26.01
CA ASP A 17 27.89 16.66 -26.66
C ASP A 17 27.15 15.37 -27.02
N GLY A 18 27.15 15.06 -28.31
CA GLY A 18 26.67 13.81 -28.84
C GLY A 18 27.53 12.68 -28.32
N GLY A 19 26.92 11.79 -27.55
CA GLY A 19 27.44 10.47 -27.25
C GLY A 19 26.30 9.50 -27.46
N GLU A 20 26.50 8.53 -28.35
CA GLU A 20 25.68 7.32 -28.40
C GLU A 20 25.67 6.71 -26.99
N GLY A 21 24.59 6.96 -26.27
CA GLY A 21 24.35 6.39 -24.94
C GLY A 21 24.05 4.92 -25.12
N LEU A 22 25.11 4.11 -25.18
CA LEU A 22 25.06 2.69 -24.89
C LEU A 22 24.34 2.52 -23.54
N MET A 23 23.05 2.16 -23.60
CA MET A 23 22.37 1.55 -22.45
C MET A 23 23.28 0.42 -21.98
N ALA A 24 23.68 0.46 -20.72
CA ALA A 24 24.28 -0.71 -20.10
C ALA A 24 23.33 -1.91 -20.33
N PRO A 25 23.86 -3.11 -20.62
CA PRO A 25 23.02 -4.30 -20.73
C PRO A 25 22.19 -4.44 -19.45
N ARG A 26 20.88 -4.66 -19.60
CA ARG A 26 19.97 -4.96 -18.48
C ARG A 26 20.49 -6.21 -17.77
N ASP A 27 20.67 -6.13 -16.44
CA ASP A 27 21.25 -7.21 -15.63
C ASP A 27 20.44 -8.51 -15.78
N GLU A 28 21.10 -9.67 -15.81
CA GLU A 28 20.45 -10.97 -16.07
C GLU A 28 19.47 -11.39 -14.97
N THR A 29 19.49 -10.71 -13.83
CA THR A 29 18.55 -10.85 -12.70
C THR A 29 17.14 -10.28 -12.99
N TYR A 30 16.97 -9.57 -14.11
CA TYR A 30 15.74 -8.86 -14.51
C TYR A 30 14.62 -9.76 -15.09
N LEU A 31 14.96 -10.98 -15.49
CA LEU A 31 14.05 -11.92 -16.17
C LEU A 31 13.98 -13.25 -15.42
N PRO A 32 12.88 -14.01 -15.56
CA PRO A 32 12.82 -15.36 -15.01
C PRO A 32 13.86 -16.25 -15.69
N SER A 33 14.31 -17.29 -14.98
CA SER A 33 15.26 -18.26 -15.52
C SER A 33 14.69 -18.99 -16.75
N ASP A 34 15.59 -19.48 -17.62
CA ASP A 34 15.16 -20.28 -18.79
C ASP A 34 14.39 -21.54 -18.36
N ASP A 35 14.71 -22.12 -17.20
CA ASP A 35 13.98 -23.25 -16.62
C ASP A 35 12.54 -22.86 -16.24
N PHE A 36 12.34 -21.67 -15.64
CA PHE A 36 11.01 -21.14 -15.34
C PHE A 36 10.20 -20.93 -16.62
N LEU A 37 10.81 -20.32 -17.64
CA LEU A 37 10.17 -20.07 -18.94
C LEU A 37 9.81 -21.39 -19.64
N THR A 38 10.69 -22.38 -19.59
CA THR A 38 10.46 -23.71 -20.17
C THR A 38 9.31 -24.43 -19.47
N ALA A 39 9.24 -24.38 -18.14
CA ALA A 39 8.12 -24.94 -17.39
C ALA A 39 6.80 -24.25 -17.76
N LEU A 40 6.81 -22.91 -17.88
CA LEU A 40 5.63 -22.13 -18.25
C LEU A 40 5.10 -22.45 -19.66
N GLN A 41 5.96 -22.84 -20.60
CA GLN A 41 5.55 -23.25 -21.96
C GLN A 41 4.69 -24.53 -21.99
N GLY A 42 4.79 -25.38 -20.96
CA GLY A 42 4.00 -26.61 -20.86
C GLY A 42 2.55 -26.39 -20.41
N VAL A 43 2.24 -25.21 -19.88
CA VAL A 43 0.96 -24.86 -19.25
C VAL A 43 -0.13 -24.64 -20.31
N LYS A 44 -1.29 -25.28 -20.14
CA LYS A 44 -2.42 -25.19 -21.08
C LYS A 44 -3.68 -24.62 -20.46
N ARG A 45 -3.92 -24.85 -19.16
CA ARG A 45 -5.12 -24.39 -18.46
C ARG A 45 -4.75 -23.97 -17.02
N PRO A 46 -4.05 -22.83 -16.84
CA PRO A 46 -3.70 -22.36 -15.52
C PRO A 46 -4.89 -21.71 -14.80
N LEU A 47 -4.94 -21.89 -13.48
CA LEU A 47 -5.69 -21.03 -12.57
C LEU A 47 -4.74 -19.94 -12.05
N VAL A 48 -5.00 -18.69 -12.44
CA VAL A 48 -4.19 -17.52 -12.06
C VAL A 48 -4.81 -16.84 -10.85
N LEU A 49 -4.04 -16.67 -9.79
CA LEU A 49 -4.50 -16.26 -8.46
C LEU A 49 -3.70 -15.08 -7.93
N GLY A 50 -4.35 -14.25 -7.12
CA GLY A 50 -3.72 -13.18 -6.34
C GLY A 50 -3.88 -13.42 -4.84
N HIS A 51 -3.64 -12.38 -4.04
CA HIS A 51 -3.81 -12.49 -2.59
C HIS A 51 -5.23 -12.12 -2.07
N VAL A 52 -5.63 -12.63 -0.90
CA VAL A 52 -6.97 -12.56 -0.27
C VAL A 52 -7.63 -11.18 -0.19
N THR A 53 -6.85 -10.11 -0.09
CA THR A 53 -7.34 -8.73 -0.02
C THR A 53 -6.79 -7.96 -1.19
N PRO A 54 -7.15 -8.32 -2.43
CA PRO A 54 -6.44 -7.93 -3.63
C PRO A 54 -6.52 -6.41 -3.85
N ASP A 55 -5.38 -5.82 -4.19
CA ASP A 55 -5.25 -4.42 -4.59
C ASP A 55 -5.10 -4.33 -6.12
N ALA A 56 -4.69 -3.15 -6.62
CA ALA A 56 -4.56 -2.94 -8.05
C ALA A 56 -3.43 -3.80 -8.66
N ASP A 57 -2.38 -4.14 -7.90
CA ASP A 57 -1.27 -4.95 -8.39
C ASP A 57 -1.67 -6.42 -8.49
N ALA A 58 -2.23 -7.00 -7.42
CA ALA A 58 -2.74 -8.37 -7.45
C ALA A 58 -3.77 -8.61 -8.57
N ILE A 59 -4.75 -7.72 -8.71
CA ILE A 59 -5.81 -7.86 -9.74
C ILE A 59 -5.24 -7.58 -11.13
N GLY A 60 -4.46 -6.50 -11.28
CA GLY A 60 -3.86 -6.12 -12.55
C GLY A 60 -2.94 -7.20 -13.11
N ALA A 61 -2.12 -7.81 -12.27
CA ALA A 61 -1.17 -8.86 -12.64
C ALA A 61 -1.93 -10.12 -13.06
N SER A 62 -2.92 -10.54 -12.25
CA SER A 62 -3.71 -11.76 -12.49
C SER A 62 -4.53 -11.67 -13.77
N LEU A 63 -5.27 -10.58 -13.93
CA LEU A 63 -6.06 -10.34 -15.14
C LEU A 63 -5.16 -10.12 -16.35
N GLY A 64 -4.10 -9.32 -16.22
CA GLY A 64 -3.18 -9.01 -17.30
C GLY A 64 -2.48 -10.25 -17.85
N LEU A 65 -1.95 -11.11 -16.98
CA LEU A 65 -1.31 -12.36 -17.38
C LEU A 65 -2.31 -13.34 -17.98
N ALA A 66 -3.47 -13.55 -17.34
CA ALA A 66 -4.49 -14.47 -17.84
C ALA A 66 -5.01 -14.03 -19.22
N THR A 67 -5.28 -12.74 -19.42
CA THR A 67 -5.71 -12.20 -20.72
C THR A 67 -4.62 -12.35 -21.78
N ALA A 68 -3.35 -12.10 -21.45
CA ALA A 68 -2.23 -12.29 -22.37
C ALA A 68 -2.05 -13.77 -22.76
N MET A 69 -2.15 -14.70 -21.81
CA MET A 69 -2.11 -16.15 -22.05
C MET A 69 -3.23 -16.61 -22.98
N ARG A 70 -4.46 -16.12 -22.76
CA ARG A 70 -5.60 -16.43 -23.63
C ARG A 70 -5.44 -15.95 -25.06
N ALA A 71 -4.81 -14.79 -25.25
CA ALA A 71 -4.48 -14.30 -26.59
C ALA A 71 -3.49 -15.23 -27.33
N GLN A 72 -2.75 -16.08 -26.61
CA GLN A 72 -1.88 -17.12 -27.16
C GLN A 72 -2.55 -18.50 -27.29
N GLY A 73 -3.85 -18.61 -26.98
CA GLY A 73 -4.59 -19.87 -27.04
C GLY A 73 -4.44 -20.77 -25.80
N ILE A 74 -3.86 -20.26 -24.72
CA ILE A 74 -3.82 -20.94 -23.41
C ILE A 74 -5.14 -20.68 -22.69
N ASP A 75 -5.81 -21.71 -22.18
CA ASP A 75 -7.13 -21.58 -21.55
C ASP A 75 -7.03 -21.13 -20.08
N ALA A 76 -6.39 -19.98 -19.86
CA ALA A 76 -6.20 -19.38 -18.55
C ALA A 76 -7.53 -18.89 -17.96
N VAL A 77 -7.68 -19.08 -16.64
CA VAL A 77 -8.82 -18.64 -15.83
C VAL A 77 -8.29 -17.85 -14.63
N CYS A 78 -8.89 -16.71 -14.33
CA CYS A 78 -8.53 -15.91 -13.16
C CYS A 78 -9.39 -16.31 -11.95
N GLY A 79 -8.77 -16.56 -10.80
CA GLY A 79 -9.46 -16.70 -9.53
C GLY A 79 -9.62 -15.34 -8.86
N LEU A 80 -10.84 -15.03 -8.45
CA LEU A 80 -11.19 -13.87 -7.66
C LEU A 80 -11.35 -14.28 -6.19
N PRO A 81 -11.19 -13.34 -5.25
CA PRO A 81 -11.46 -13.64 -3.86
C PRO A 81 -12.91 -14.11 -3.66
N ALA A 82 -13.13 -15.01 -2.69
CA ALA A 82 -14.48 -15.35 -2.24
C ALA A 82 -15.17 -14.14 -1.57
N SER A 83 -14.39 -13.20 -1.05
CA SER A 83 -14.86 -11.89 -0.61
C SER A 83 -15.02 -10.93 -1.80
N THR A 84 -15.66 -9.78 -1.58
CA THR A 84 -15.87 -8.82 -2.67
C THR A 84 -14.61 -8.01 -2.97
N VAL A 85 -14.28 -7.86 -4.25
CA VAL A 85 -13.29 -6.87 -4.73
C VAL A 85 -13.75 -5.46 -4.33
N ALA A 86 -12.82 -4.62 -3.85
CA ALA A 86 -13.13 -3.24 -3.48
C ALA A 86 -13.74 -2.48 -4.66
N LYS A 87 -14.76 -1.64 -4.41
CA LYS A 87 -15.52 -0.99 -5.51
C LYS A 87 -14.63 -0.20 -6.46
N LYS A 88 -13.62 0.48 -5.90
CA LYS A 88 -12.63 1.28 -6.65
C LYS A 88 -11.78 0.46 -7.63
N LEU A 89 -11.76 -0.88 -7.51
CA LEU A 89 -11.00 -1.79 -8.36
C LEU A 89 -11.89 -2.58 -9.34
N GLU A 90 -13.23 -2.50 -9.21
CA GLU A 90 -14.16 -3.21 -10.11
C GLU A 90 -13.97 -2.84 -11.59
N PHE A 91 -13.43 -1.66 -11.87
CA PHE A 91 -13.14 -1.25 -13.25
C PHE A 91 -12.10 -2.17 -13.92
N LEU A 92 -11.17 -2.76 -13.18
CA LEU A 92 -10.18 -3.72 -13.71
C LEU A 92 -10.87 -4.97 -14.25
N LEU A 93 -11.91 -5.46 -13.56
CA LEU A 93 -12.72 -6.60 -14.00
C LEU A 93 -13.48 -6.30 -15.31
N ARG A 94 -13.70 -5.03 -15.63
CA ARG A 94 -14.36 -4.60 -16.88
C ARG A 94 -13.39 -4.39 -18.03
N LEU A 95 -12.08 -4.32 -17.75
CA LEU A 95 -11.05 -4.21 -18.78
C LEU A 95 -10.80 -5.55 -19.47
N VAL A 96 -11.06 -6.68 -18.81
CA VAL A 96 -10.85 -8.00 -19.41
C VAL A 96 -11.96 -8.36 -20.41
N GLU A 97 -11.58 -8.58 -21.66
CA GLU A 97 -12.47 -9.12 -22.68
C GLU A 97 -12.25 -10.64 -22.79
N GLY A 98 -13.28 -11.43 -22.48
CA GLY A 98 -13.27 -12.89 -22.73
C GLY A 98 -12.33 -13.71 -21.82
N THR A 99 -11.85 -13.15 -20.72
CA THR A 99 -11.09 -13.88 -19.68
C THR A 99 -12.04 -14.36 -18.59
N PRO A 100 -12.27 -15.68 -18.43
CA PRO A 100 -13.13 -16.21 -17.38
C PRO A 100 -12.58 -15.88 -15.99
N CYS A 101 -13.46 -15.46 -15.10
CA CYS A 101 -13.17 -15.25 -13.69
C CYS A 101 -14.04 -16.18 -12.85
N VAL A 102 -13.47 -16.80 -11.82
CA VAL A 102 -14.16 -17.72 -10.90
C VAL A 102 -13.90 -17.35 -9.45
N GLU A 103 -14.90 -17.50 -8.59
CA GLU A 103 -14.78 -17.25 -7.14
C GLU A 103 -14.50 -18.55 -6.35
N SER A 104 -14.57 -19.70 -7.02
CA SER A 104 -14.32 -21.02 -6.46
C SER A 104 -13.81 -21.96 -7.55
N TRP A 105 -13.21 -23.07 -7.14
CA TRP A 105 -12.68 -24.08 -8.05
C TRP A 105 -12.87 -25.49 -7.49
N SER A 106 -12.68 -26.49 -8.36
CA SER A 106 -12.72 -27.91 -8.02
C SER A 106 -11.67 -28.70 -8.79
N VAL A 107 -11.26 -29.87 -8.26
CA VAL A 107 -10.33 -30.78 -8.96
C VAL A 107 -10.86 -31.18 -10.35
N SER A 108 -12.18 -31.27 -10.51
CA SER A 108 -12.81 -31.57 -11.80
C SER A 108 -12.66 -30.48 -12.86
N ASP A 109 -12.23 -29.27 -12.49
CA ASP A 109 -12.02 -28.17 -13.43
C ASP A 109 -10.77 -28.38 -14.30
N GLY A 110 -9.90 -29.34 -13.92
CA GLY A 110 -8.79 -29.82 -14.73
C GLY A 110 -7.68 -28.80 -14.98
N TYR A 111 -7.45 -27.88 -14.03
CA TYR A 111 -6.31 -26.96 -14.10
C TYR A 111 -4.99 -27.75 -14.03
N ASP A 112 -4.07 -27.45 -14.94
CA ASP A 112 -2.75 -28.11 -15.03
C ASP A 112 -1.63 -27.32 -14.35
N ALA A 113 -1.89 -26.05 -14.01
CA ALA A 113 -1.01 -25.22 -13.22
C ALA A 113 -1.78 -24.24 -12.32
N ILE A 114 -1.15 -23.84 -11.23
CA ILE A 114 -1.53 -22.68 -10.42
C ILE A 114 -0.47 -21.60 -10.63
N ILE A 115 -0.90 -20.36 -10.91
CA ILE A 115 0.00 -19.22 -11.02
C ILE A 115 -0.39 -18.19 -9.98
N ALA A 116 0.37 -18.12 -8.89
CA ALA A 116 0.16 -17.18 -7.80
C ALA A 116 0.99 -15.91 -8.04
N LEU A 117 0.30 -14.79 -8.25
CA LEU A 117 0.87 -13.48 -8.46
C LEU A 117 0.69 -12.61 -7.22
N ASP A 118 1.65 -11.75 -6.93
CA ASP A 118 1.55 -10.78 -5.85
C ASP A 118 1.14 -11.40 -4.51
N THR A 119 1.74 -12.56 -4.20
CA THR A 119 1.35 -13.40 -3.08
C THR A 119 2.61 -13.92 -2.41
N ALA A 120 2.95 -13.34 -1.25
CA ALA A 120 4.15 -13.68 -0.50
C ALA A 120 4.10 -15.05 0.20
N GLY A 121 2.92 -15.63 0.37
CA GLY A 121 2.76 -16.91 1.06
C GLY A 121 1.48 -17.61 0.69
N ALA A 122 1.52 -18.94 0.68
CA ALA A 122 0.39 -19.81 0.34
C ALA A 122 -0.90 -19.52 1.12
N ASN A 123 -0.77 -19.14 2.39
CA ASN A 123 -1.89 -18.79 3.27
C ASN A 123 -2.61 -17.48 2.87
N ARG A 124 -2.09 -16.75 1.87
CA ARG A 124 -2.66 -15.53 1.34
C ARG A 124 -3.37 -15.70 0.00
N ILE A 125 -3.43 -16.90 -0.59
CA ILE A 125 -4.15 -17.13 -1.86
C ILE A 125 -5.62 -16.71 -1.74
N ASN A 126 -6.13 -16.03 -2.76
CA ASN A 126 -7.44 -15.38 -2.72
C ASN A 126 -8.65 -16.31 -2.85
N ILE A 127 -8.51 -17.51 -3.43
CA ILE A 127 -9.65 -18.39 -3.71
C ILE A 127 -9.93 -19.40 -2.59
N GLU A 128 -11.21 -19.73 -2.37
CA GLU A 128 -11.65 -20.75 -1.41
C GLU A 128 -12.41 -21.90 -2.10
N PRO A 129 -12.11 -23.18 -1.78
CA PRO A 129 -11.01 -23.64 -0.92
C PRO A 129 -9.64 -23.34 -1.54
N ALA A 130 -8.58 -23.23 -0.73
CA ALA A 130 -7.23 -23.04 -1.26
C ALA A 130 -6.81 -24.26 -2.10
N PRO A 131 -6.19 -24.06 -3.28
CA PRO A 131 -5.69 -25.17 -4.09
C PRO A 131 -4.57 -25.94 -3.40
N PRO A 132 -4.48 -27.26 -3.61
CA PRO A 132 -3.31 -28.02 -3.19
C PRO A 132 -2.09 -27.45 -3.92
N LEU A 133 -1.03 -27.19 -3.16
CA LEU A 133 0.23 -26.65 -3.68
C LEU A 133 1.30 -27.73 -3.81
N ASP A 134 0.95 -28.95 -3.38
CA ASP A 134 1.70 -30.18 -3.52
C ASP A 134 1.00 -31.12 -4.53
N GLY A 135 1.78 -31.98 -5.19
CA GLY A 135 1.27 -32.97 -6.15
C GLY A 135 1.66 -32.70 -7.60
N ASP A 136 0.82 -33.14 -8.53
CA ASP A 136 1.14 -33.19 -9.97
C ASP A 136 0.92 -31.85 -10.69
N VAL A 137 0.20 -30.90 -10.09
CA VAL A 137 -0.06 -29.57 -10.65
C VAL A 137 1.16 -28.68 -10.43
N ASP A 138 1.66 -28.04 -11.48
CA ASP A 138 2.77 -27.10 -11.34
C ASP A 138 2.31 -25.81 -10.67
N VAL A 139 3.10 -25.32 -9.71
CA VAL A 139 2.81 -24.06 -8.99
C VAL A 139 3.90 -23.05 -9.33
N PHE A 140 3.49 -21.96 -9.98
CA PHE A 140 4.33 -20.82 -10.30
C PHE A 140 4.02 -19.68 -9.31
N ASN A 141 5.05 -19.07 -8.73
CA ASN A 141 4.93 -17.88 -7.91
C ASN A 141 5.75 -16.75 -8.51
N ILE A 142 5.09 -15.66 -8.89
CA ILE A 142 5.74 -14.44 -9.38
C ILE A 142 5.37 -13.33 -8.39
N ASP A 143 6.37 -12.71 -7.78
CA ASP A 143 6.14 -11.77 -6.70
C ASP A 143 7.31 -10.80 -6.54
N HIS A 144 7.04 -9.62 -6.00
CA HIS A 144 8.06 -8.60 -5.71
C HIS A 144 8.29 -8.41 -4.20
N HIS A 145 7.61 -9.19 -3.35
CA HIS A 145 7.74 -9.06 -1.91
C HIS A 145 9.02 -9.69 -1.35
N VAL A 146 9.81 -8.90 -0.62
CA VAL A 146 11.00 -9.40 0.12
C VAL A 146 10.64 -10.52 1.11
N SER A 147 9.42 -10.54 1.62
CA SER A 147 8.94 -11.54 2.58
C SER A 147 8.45 -12.85 1.94
N ASN A 148 8.54 -12.99 0.61
CA ASN A 148 7.99 -14.15 -0.08
C ASN A 148 8.66 -15.46 0.41
N THR A 149 7.86 -16.51 0.59
CA THR A 149 8.33 -17.80 1.13
C THR A 149 8.74 -18.81 0.06
N GLU A 150 8.73 -18.41 -1.21
CA GLU A 150 9.04 -19.24 -2.39
C GLU A 150 8.25 -20.56 -2.41
N PHE A 151 6.95 -20.47 -2.14
CA PHE A 151 6.12 -21.66 -1.92
C PHE A 151 5.76 -22.41 -3.21
N GLY A 152 6.04 -21.83 -4.39
CA GLY A 152 5.83 -22.49 -5.67
C GLY A 152 6.90 -23.55 -5.95
N ARG A 153 6.60 -24.44 -6.90
CA ARG A 153 7.63 -25.29 -7.52
C ARG A 153 8.58 -24.45 -8.39
N HIS A 154 8.03 -23.41 -9.01
CA HIS A 154 8.75 -22.45 -9.84
C HIS A 154 8.54 -21.05 -9.25
N ASN A 155 9.61 -20.43 -8.75
CA ASN A 155 9.54 -19.12 -8.12
C ASN A 155 10.34 -18.11 -8.94
N TRP A 156 9.74 -16.96 -9.22
CA TRP A 156 10.42 -15.79 -9.77
C TRP A 156 10.13 -14.59 -8.86
N ILE A 157 11.07 -14.33 -7.94
CA ILE A 157 10.94 -13.29 -6.93
C ILE A 157 11.96 -12.19 -7.21
N ASP A 158 11.48 -10.99 -7.50
CA ASP A 158 12.34 -9.82 -7.72
C ASP A 158 11.87 -8.66 -6.84
N ALA A 159 12.51 -8.54 -5.68
CA ALA A 159 12.25 -7.48 -4.73
C ALA A 159 12.71 -6.08 -5.16
N GLY A 160 13.43 -5.97 -6.28
CA GLY A 160 13.79 -4.70 -6.90
C GLY A 160 12.69 -4.12 -7.80
N ALA A 161 11.72 -4.93 -8.22
CA ALA A 161 10.61 -4.48 -9.03
C ALA A 161 9.62 -3.64 -8.20
N SER A 162 9.04 -2.63 -8.83
CA SER A 162 8.08 -1.77 -8.14
C SER A 162 6.79 -2.48 -7.79
N SER A 163 6.39 -3.46 -8.60
CA SER A 163 5.14 -4.21 -8.47
C SER A 163 5.21 -5.52 -9.25
N THR A 164 4.33 -6.47 -8.95
CA THR A 164 4.18 -7.72 -9.72
C THR A 164 3.68 -7.45 -11.14
N CYS A 165 2.85 -6.43 -11.37
CA CYS A 165 2.49 -5.97 -12.73
C CYS A 165 3.71 -5.58 -13.57
N GLU A 166 4.75 -5.00 -12.96
CA GLU A 166 6.02 -4.73 -13.64
C GLU A 166 6.67 -6.05 -14.11
N LEU A 167 6.72 -7.06 -13.24
CA LEU A 167 7.24 -8.39 -13.58
C LEU A 167 6.42 -9.06 -14.68
N VAL A 168 5.10 -9.00 -14.60
CA VAL A 168 4.22 -9.57 -15.63
C VAL A 168 4.42 -8.88 -16.98
N ALA A 169 4.58 -7.55 -17.01
CA ALA A 169 4.89 -6.82 -18.25
C ALA A 169 6.20 -7.33 -18.88
N ARG A 170 7.26 -7.46 -18.08
CA ARG A 170 8.56 -7.99 -18.53
C ARG A 170 8.44 -9.42 -19.05
N LEU A 171 7.66 -10.28 -18.38
CA LEU A 171 7.43 -11.66 -18.81
C LEU A 171 6.70 -11.73 -20.17
N ILE A 172 5.64 -10.95 -20.34
CA ILE A 172 4.87 -10.90 -21.59
C ILE A 172 5.76 -10.41 -22.74
N GLU A 173 6.57 -9.37 -22.51
CA GLU A 173 7.56 -8.89 -23.49
C GLU A 173 8.59 -9.97 -23.83
N ARG A 174 9.14 -10.66 -22.82
CA ARG A 174 10.14 -11.72 -23.00
C ARG A 174 9.61 -12.90 -23.80
N GLN A 175 8.34 -13.26 -23.60
CA GLN A 175 7.67 -14.32 -24.37
C GLN A 175 7.27 -13.87 -25.78
N GLY A 176 7.39 -12.57 -26.10
CA GLY A 176 6.94 -12.00 -27.37
C GLY A 176 5.41 -12.03 -27.53
N TRP A 177 4.68 -12.11 -26.41
CA TRP A 177 3.22 -12.13 -26.41
C TRP A 177 2.65 -10.73 -26.69
N ALA A 178 1.47 -10.69 -27.27
CA ALA A 178 0.82 -9.42 -27.61
C ALA A 178 0.34 -8.69 -26.35
N ILE A 179 0.83 -7.47 -26.14
CA ILE A 179 0.29 -6.52 -25.16
C ILE A 179 -0.81 -5.70 -25.84
N THR A 180 -2.07 -6.04 -25.57
CA THR A 180 -3.23 -5.25 -26.01
C THR A 180 -3.40 -4.02 -25.11
N SER A 181 -4.22 -3.04 -25.54
CA SER A 181 -4.53 -1.86 -24.70
C SER A 181 -5.18 -2.22 -23.37
N SER A 182 -5.99 -3.29 -23.35
CA SER A 182 -6.59 -3.84 -22.13
C SER A 182 -5.52 -4.38 -21.17
N VAL A 183 -4.65 -5.27 -21.65
CA VAL A 183 -3.52 -5.80 -20.86
C VAL A 183 -2.62 -4.67 -20.39
N ALA A 184 -2.31 -3.72 -21.27
CA ALA A 184 -1.49 -2.56 -20.94
C ALA A 184 -2.09 -1.72 -19.81
N SER A 185 -3.40 -1.48 -19.85
CA SER A 185 -4.11 -0.70 -18.83
C SER A 185 -4.20 -1.43 -17.48
N LEU A 186 -4.40 -2.75 -17.50
CA LEU A 186 -4.40 -3.60 -16.30
C LEU A 186 -3.05 -3.56 -15.58
N LEU A 187 -1.97 -3.78 -16.33
CA LEU A 187 -0.62 -3.78 -15.76
C LEU A 187 -0.21 -2.37 -15.30
N TYR A 188 -0.56 -1.33 -16.06
CA TYR A 188 -0.29 0.05 -15.67
C TYR A 188 -1.00 0.42 -14.37
N ALA A 189 -2.23 -0.05 -14.14
CA ALA A 189 -2.97 0.21 -12.91
C ALA A 189 -2.27 -0.36 -11.66
N GLY A 190 -1.69 -1.56 -11.75
CA GLY A 190 -0.92 -2.14 -10.65
C GLY A 190 0.36 -1.36 -10.36
N ILE A 191 1.16 -1.07 -11.40
CA ILE A 191 2.37 -0.24 -11.26
C ILE A 191 2.02 1.13 -10.64
N TYR A 192 0.96 1.77 -11.11
CA TYR A 192 0.50 3.05 -10.56
C TYR A 192 0.10 2.92 -9.08
N GLY A 193 -0.61 1.86 -8.71
CA GLY A 193 -1.02 1.59 -7.33
C GLY A 193 0.16 1.46 -6.38
N ASP A 194 1.09 0.56 -6.71
CA ASP A 194 2.21 0.18 -5.84
C ASP A 194 3.35 1.20 -5.76
N THR A 195 3.39 2.13 -6.72
CA THR A 195 4.29 3.28 -6.67
C THR A 195 3.63 4.54 -6.12
N ALA A 196 2.35 4.46 -5.71
CA ALA A 196 1.51 5.61 -5.38
C ALA A 196 1.61 6.74 -6.42
N GLY A 197 1.42 6.39 -7.70
CA GLY A 197 1.60 7.29 -8.82
C GLY A 197 3.04 7.76 -9.00
N PHE A 198 3.99 6.83 -8.93
CA PHE A 198 5.43 7.06 -9.16
C PHE A 198 6.08 7.98 -8.12
N SER A 199 5.55 8.02 -6.90
CA SER A 199 5.99 8.91 -5.82
C SER A 199 6.67 8.19 -4.65
N LEU A 200 6.74 6.86 -4.69
CA LEU A 200 7.42 6.03 -3.69
C LEU A 200 8.85 5.65 -4.10
N PRO A 201 9.74 5.32 -3.13
CA PRO A 201 11.11 4.88 -3.39
C PRO A 201 11.23 3.60 -4.24
N SER A 202 10.17 2.81 -4.34
CA SER A 202 10.08 1.65 -5.25
C SER A 202 10.08 2.05 -6.73
N THR A 203 9.86 3.32 -7.06
CA THR A 203 9.89 3.81 -8.44
C THR A 203 11.32 3.88 -8.95
N SER A 204 11.67 2.99 -9.89
CA SER A 204 12.98 2.93 -10.52
C SER A 204 12.96 3.46 -11.98
N PRO A 205 14.12 3.67 -12.62
CA PRO A 205 14.16 3.90 -14.07
C PRO A 205 13.45 2.80 -14.86
N ASP A 206 13.61 1.54 -14.49
CA ASP A 206 12.98 0.39 -15.14
C ASP A 206 11.46 0.41 -14.99
N THR A 207 10.96 0.85 -13.85
CA THR A 207 9.53 1.07 -13.61
C THR A 207 8.96 2.09 -14.58
N MET A 208 9.67 3.21 -14.76
CA MET A 208 9.27 4.27 -15.69
C MET A 208 9.37 3.83 -17.15
N GLU A 209 10.38 3.02 -17.50
CA GLU A 209 10.51 2.42 -18.84
C GLU A 209 9.37 1.44 -19.13
N THR A 210 9.07 0.55 -18.19
CA THR A 210 7.94 -0.39 -18.27
C THR A 210 6.63 0.35 -18.47
N ALA A 211 6.36 1.35 -17.64
CA ALA A 211 5.18 2.19 -17.78
C ALA A 211 5.13 2.85 -19.18
N ALA A 212 6.24 3.44 -19.64
CA ALA A 212 6.30 4.03 -20.98
C ALA A 212 6.02 3.00 -22.09
N THR A 213 6.46 1.76 -21.96
CA THR A 213 6.12 0.70 -22.91
C THR A 213 4.64 0.36 -22.88
N LEU A 214 4.02 0.19 -21.72
CA LEU A 214 2.58 -0.04 -21.60
C LEU A 214 1.78 1.11 -22.25
N LEU A 215 2.22 2.36 -22.09
CA LEU A 215 1.64 3.51 -22.77
C LEU A 215 1.75 3.40 -24.30
N ARG A 216 2.90 2.96 -24.83
CA ARG A 216 3.06 2.71 -26.28
C ARG A 216 2.12 1.61 -26.80
N HIS A 217 1.77 0.64 -25.94
CA HIS A 217 0.79 -0.40 -26.22
C HIS A 217 -0.67 0.02 -25.97
N GLY A 218 -0.90 1.29 -25.63
CA GLY A 218 -2.24 1.86 -25.53
C GLY A 218 -2.88 1.76 -24.14
N ALA A 219 -2.08 1.70 -23.07
CA ALA A 219 -2.59 1.88 -21.71
C ALA A 219 -3.34 3.23 -21.58
N ASP A 220 -4.59 3.20 -21.12
CA ASP A 220 -5.38 4.42 -20.89
C ASP A 220 -5.09 5.00 -19.50
N VAL A 221 -4.00 5.76 -19.42
CA VAL A 221 -3.55 6.41 -18.18
C VAL A 221 -4.60 7.37 -17.61
N ALA A 222 -5.34 8.05 -18.48
CA ALA A 222 -6.34 9.03 -18.05
C ALA A 222 -7.50 8.31 -17.35
N PHE A 223 -7.99 7.22 -17.95
CA PHE A 223 -9.03 6.38 -17.38
C PHE A 223 -8.56 5.71 -16.08
N VAL A 224 -7.37 5.09 -16.07
CA VAL A 224 -6.83 4.44 -14.86
C VAL A 224 -6.70 5.45 -13.72
N GLY A 225 -6.11 6.63 -13.97
CA GLY A 225 -5.99 7.68 -12.97
C GLY A 225 -7.34 8.26 -12.52
N GLU A 226 -8.35 8.30 -13.40
CA GLU A 226 -9.72 8.63 -13.01
C GLU A 226 -10.30 7.60 -12.07
N GLN A 227 -10.21 6.31 -12.41
CA GLN A 227 -10.78 5.23 -11.62
C GLN A 227 -10.07 5.04 -10.27
N LEU A 228 -8.74 5.15 -10.21
CA LEU A 228 -8.00 4.96 -8.97
C LEU A 228 -8.03 6.19 -8.05
N CYS A 229 -8.10 7.40 -8.59
CA CYS A 229 -7.92 8.62 -7.79
C CYS A 229 -9.11 9.58 -7.79
N ARG A 230 -10.01 9.52 -8.79
CA ARG A 230 -11.05 10.54 -9.03
C ARG A 230 -12.45 9.97 -9.21
N SER A 231 -12.71 8.75 -8.73
CA SER A 231 -13.98 8.04 -8.87
C SER A 231 -14.69 7.76 -7.53
N GLN A 232 -14.22 8.37 -6.44
CA GLN A 232 -14.64 8.01 -5.08
C GLN A 232 -16.16 8.12 -4.89
N VAL A 233 -16.76 7.06 -4.34
CA VAL A 233 -18.19 7.04 -4.03
C VAL A 233 -18.44 7.92 -2.80
N ARG A 234 -19.60 8.58 -2.76
CA ARG A 234 -19.96 9.49 -1.65
C ARG A 234 -19.90 8.83 -0.27
N SER A 235 -20.28 7.56 -0.16
CA SER A 235 -20.20 6.78 1.09
C SER A 235 -18.76 6.72 1.61
N ASP A 236 -17.83 6.46 0.70
CA ASP A 236 -16.42 6.25 1.02
C ASP A 236 -15.77 7.60 1.35
N PHE A 237 -16.18 8.67 0.65
CA PHE A 237 -15.77 10.04 0.96
C PHE A 237 -16.22 10.48 2.36
N GLU A 238 -17.43 10.09 2.78
CA GLU A 238 -17.92 10.41 4.13
C GLU A 238 -17.12 9.66 5.20
N LEU A 239 -16.74 8.40 4.98
CA LEU A 239 -15.81 7.70 5.87
C LEU A 239 -14.44 8.36 5.88
N LEU A 240 -13.91 8.76 4.72
CA LEU A 240 -12.64 9.49 4.64
C LEU A 240 -12.69 10.79 5.46
N ARG A 241 -13.79 11.55 5.42
CA ARG A 241 -14.01 12.71 6.28
C ARG A 241 -13.90 12.34 7.76
N ARG A 242 -14.51 11.22 8.18
CA ARG A 242 -14.38 10.71 9.55
C ARG A 242 -12.96 10.29 9.89
N VAL A 243 -12.21 9.71 8.96
CA VAL A 243 -10.78 9.40 9.16
C VAL A 243 -10.01 10.68 9.49
N TYR A 244 -10.22 11.77 8.76
CA TYR A 244 -9.62 13.08 9.08
C TYR A 244 -10.06 13.60 10.45
N ASP A 245 -11.37 13.63 10.73
CA ASP A 245 -11.93 14.15 11.98
C ASP A 245 -11.48 13.35 13.22
N ASN A 246 -11.28 12.04 13.07
CA ASN A 246 -10.87 11.12 14.13
C ASN A 246 -9.35 10.98 14.28
N THR A 247 -8.56 11.62 13.41
CA THR A 247 -7.10 11.51 13.49
C THR A 247 -6.58 12.14 14.79
N ILE A 248 -5.83 11.36 15.56
CA ILE A 248 -5.17 11.75 16.79
C ILE A 248 -3.66 11.61 16.59
N VAL A 249 -2.92 12.62 17.02
CA VAL A 249 -1.45 12.63 17.02
C VAL A 249 -0.97 12.51 18.46
N THR A 250 0.00 11.64 18.71
CA THR A 250 0.60 11.47 20.04
C THR A 250 1.36 12.73 20.46
N ASP A 251 1.55 12.93 21.78
CA ASP A 251 2.16 14.15 22.32
C ASP A 251 3.58 14.42 21.77
N ASP A 252 4.31 13.37 21.44
CA ASP A 252 5.65 13.44 20.84
C ASP A 252 5.65 13.64 19.32
N GLN A 253 4.48 13.69 18.69
CA GLN A 253 4.22 13.87 17.26
C GLN A 253 4.79 12.79 16.34
N ARG A 254 5.25 11.65 16.90
CA ARG A 254 5.88 10.59 16.11
C ARG A 254 4.90 9.53 15.64
N ILE A 255 3.76 9.40 16.31
CA ILE A 255 2.72 8.43 15.97
C ILE A 255 1.42 9.19 15.71
N ALA A 256 0.72 8.82 14.64
CA ALA A 256 -0.65 9.27 14.42
C ALA A 256 -1.54 8.07 14.17
N TYR A 257 -2.78 8.15 14.61
CA TYR A 257 -3.75 7.11 14.34
C TYR A 257 -5.13 7.68 14.12
N SER A 258 -5.95 6.94 13.39
CA SER A 258 -7.37 7.23 13.22
C SER A 258 -8.17 5.95 13.40
N PHE A 259 -9.49 6.09 13.53
CA PHE A 259 -10.37 4.95 13.74
C PHE A 259 -11.74 5.15 13.10
N LEU A 260 -12.36 4.03 12.72
CA LEU A 260 -13.73 3.92 12.23
C LEU A 260 -14.43 2.80 13.01
N SER A 261 -15.50 3.15 13.71
CA SER A 261 -16.36 2.24 14.45
C SER A 261 -17.35 1.50 13.54
N HIS A 262 -17.95 0.42 14.04
CA HIS A 262 -19.01 -0.27 13.29
C HIS A 262 -20.19 0.63 12.93
N ASP A 263 -20.53 1.57 13.81
CA ASP A 263 -21.63 2.50 13.58
C ASP A 263 -21.30 3.50 12.46
N ASP A 264 -20.02 3.87 12.27
CA ASP A 264 -19.57 4.70 11.13
C ASP A 264 -19.83 4.00 9.78
N PHE A 265 -19.59 2.68 9.72
CA PHE A 265 -19.86 1.87 8.52
C PHE A 265 -21.38 1.75 8.26
N LEU A 266 -22.17 1.53 9.32
CA LEU A 266 -23.64 1.47 9.20
C LEU A 266 -24.23 2.80 8.70
N GLU A 267 -23.73 3.94 9.20
CA GLU A 267 -24.21 5.27 8.82
C GLU A 267 -23.80 5.67 7.39
N SER A 268 -22.60 5.30 6.95
CA SER A 268 -22.09 5.64 5.62
C SER A 268 -22.59 4.72 4.51
N GLY A 269 -22.92 3.47 4.83
CA GLY A 269 -23.23 2.42 3.85
C GLY A 269 -22.02 1.93 3.04
N ALA A 270 -20.80 2.33 3.42
CA ALA A 270 -19.56 1.84 2.84
C ALA A 270 -19.15 0.50 3.47
N ARG A 271 -18.31 -0.25 2.75
CA ARG A 271 -17.72 -1.49 3.26
C ARG A 271 -16.34 -1.22 3.84
N ALA A 272 -15.87 -2.09 4.73
CA ALA A 272 -14.54 -1.95 5.33
C ALA A 272 -13.43 -2.01 4.27
N GLU A 273 -13.61 -2.83 3.23
CA GLU A 273 -12.68 -3.01 2.11
C GLU A 273 -12.55 -1.75 1.25
N ASP A 274 -13.57 -0.87 1.24
CA ASP A 274 -13.58 0.35 0.43
C ASP A 274 -12.70 1.47 1.04
N ILE A 275 -12.32 1.36 2.32
CA ILE A 275 -11.59 2.40 3.07
C ILE A 275 -10.28 1.90 3.74
N ASP A 276 -9.89 0.65 3.45
CA ASP A 276 -8.82 -0.07 4.14
C ASP A 276 -7.42 0.56 3.93
N ASP A 277 -7.25 1.32 2.85
CA ASP A 277 -5.99 1.98 2.45
C ASP A 277 -5.78 3.38 3.05
N GLN A 278 -6.71 3.89 3.86
CA GLN A 278 -6.67 5.28 4.34
C GLN A 278 -5.73 5.52 5.55
N VAL A 279 -4.89 4.54 5.91
CA VAL A 279 -3.80 4.73 6.89
C VAL A 279 -2.77 5.77 6.43
N SER A 280 -2.73 6.08 5.13
CA SER A 280 -1.94 7.18 4.56
C SER A 280 -2.36 8.55 5.09
N VAL A 281 -3.62 8.75 5.50
CA VAL A 281 -4.12 10.02 6.04
C VAL A 281 -3.37 10.43 7.32
N PRO A 282 -3.33 9.62 8.40
CA PRO A 282 -2.51 9.96 9.56
C PRO A 282 -1.01 10.00 9.24
N LEU A 283 -0.51 9.18 8.30
CA LEU A 283 0.91 9.17 7.91
C LEU A 283 1.35 10.46 7.22
N ALA A 284 0.46 11.13 6.50
CA ALA A 284 0.77 12.36 5.75
C ALA A 284 1.15 13.55 6.65
N LEU A 285 0.92 13.45 7.97
CA LEU A 285 1.29 14.48 8.93
C LEU A 285 2.81 14.54 9.10
N LYS A 286 3.38 15.72 8.87
CA LYS A 286 4.83 15.95 8.99
C LYS A 286 5.34 15.59 10.39
N GLY A 287 6.34 14.71 10.44
CA GLY A 287 6.98 14.27 11.69
C GLY A 287 6.42 12.95 12.23
N VAL A 288 5.30 12.47 11.68
CA VAL A 288 4.80 11.13 11.96
C VAL A 288 5.71 10.10 11.28
N HIS A 289 6.12 9.09 12.03
CA HIS A 289 6.95 7.98 11.57
C HIS A 289 6.22 6.64 11.63
N MET A 290 5.13 6.55 12.39
CA MET A 290 4.27 5.38 12.46
C MET A 290 2.81 5.82 12.42
N ALA A 291 2.03 5.25 11.51
CA ALA A 291 0.61 5.51 11.38
C ALA A 291 -0.21 4.24 11.53
N LEU A 292 -1.38 4.38 12.18
CA LEU A 292 -2.32 3.27 12.37
C LEU A 292 -3.74 3.69 11.99
N LEU A 293 -4.47 2.81 11.32
CA LEU A 293 -5.90 2.96 11.08
C LEU A 293 -6.63 1.75 11.68
N PHE A 294 -7.52 2.00 12.64
CA PHE A 294 -8.34 0.99 13.29
C PHE A 294 -9.73 0.96 12.66
N THR A 295 -10.18 -0.17 12.12
CA THR A 295 -11.50 -0.31 11.50
C THR A 295 -12.30 -1.44 12.15
N GLU A 296 -13.49 -1.13 12.64
CA GLU A 296 -14.44 -2.10 13.21
C GLU A 296 -15.57 -2.36 12.22
N GLY A 297 -15.27 -2.97 11.07
CA GLY A 297 -16.28 -3.29 10.04
C GLY A 297 -17.36 -4.24 10.54
N GLU A 298 -17.02 -5.12 11.48
CA GLU A 298 -17.93 -6.02 12.20
C GLU A 298 -17.74 -5.77 13.71
N ARG A 299 -18.85 -5.65 14.44
CA ARG A 299 -18.81 -5.32 15.88
C ARG A 299 -17.94 -6.32 16.65
N GLY A 300 -16.94 -5.80 17.37
CA GLY A 300 -15.98 -6.60 18.14
C GLY A 300 -14.86 -7.24 17.29
N VAL A 301 -14.77 -6.91 16.00
CA VAL A 301 -13.67 -7.34 15.11
C VAL A 301 -12.96 -6.10 14.57
N VAL A 302 -11.79 -5.82 15.14
CA VAL A 302 -10.98 -4.66 14.77
C VAL A 302 -9.86 -5.10 13.85
N ARG A 303 -9.84 -4.55 12.64
CA ARG A 303 -8.69 -4.61 11.73
C ARG A 303 -7.82 -3.38 11.97
N ILE A 304 -6.51 -3.56 11.87
CA ILE A 304 -5.54 -2.49 12.08
C ILE A 304 -4.58 -2.51 10.92
N ASN A 305 -4.53 -1.41 10.16
CA ASN A 305 -3.53 -1.20 9.14
C ASN A 305 -2.43 -0.31 9.71
N LEU A 306 -1.18 -0.75 9.57
CA LEU A 306 0.01 -0.07 10.06
C LEU A 306 0.87 0.37 8.89
N ARG A 307 1.44 1.57 9.00
CA ARG A 307 2.47 2.10 8.10
C ARG A 307 3.62 2.70 8.88
N GLY A 308 4.84 2.44 8.42
CA GLY A 308 6.06 3.07 8.91
C GLY A 308 6.67 3.97 7.85
N GLU A 309 7.14 5.14 8.24
CA GLU A 309 7.80 6.13 7.38
C GLU A 309 9.25 6.34 7.83
N GLY A 310 10.13 6.63 6.87
CA GLY A 310 11.54 6.93 7.18
C GLY A 310 12.27 5.76 7.85
N GLY A 311 12.05 4.53 7.39
CA GLY A 311 12.77 3.34 7.86
C GLY A 311 12.18 2.66 9.11
N VAL A 312 11.11 3.19 9.69
CA VAL A 312 10.41 2.54 10.82
C VAL A 312 9.77 1.24 10.37
N ARG A 313 10.08 0.15 11.10
CA ARG A 313 9.51 -1.17 10.84
C ARG A 313 8.27 -1.40 11.71
N VAL A 314 7.17 -1.81 11.08
CA VAL A 314 5.86 -2.05 11.72
C VAL A 314 5.48 -3.53 11.75
N VAL A 315 6.21 -4.40 11.04
CA VAL A 315 5.93 -5.84 11.02
C VAL A 315 6.12 -6.48 12.39
N GLU A 316 7.16 -6.09 13.13
CA GLU A 316 7.43 -6.63 14.47
C GLU A 316 6.31 -6.25 15.44
N LEU A 317 5.77 -5.04 15.33
CA LEU A 317 4.59 -4.61 16.09
C LEU A 317 3.37 -5.45 15.70
N ALA A 318 3.12 -5.66 14.41
CA ALA A 318 1.99 -6.47 13.96
C ALA A 318 2.07 -7.91 14.47
N GLN A 319 3.26 -8.53 14.46
CA GLN A 319 3.50 -9.89 14.94
C GLN A 319 3.18 -10.08 16.43
N GLN A 320 3.40 -9.06 17.27
CA GLN A 320 3.00 -9.09 18.70
C GLN A 320 1.49 -9.28 18.88
N PHE A 321 0.70 -8.89 17.89
CA PHE A 321 -0.75 -9.04 17.89
C PHE A 321 -1.24 -10.14 16.92
N HIS A 322 -0.37 -11.09 16.57
CA HIS A 322 -0.66 -12.19 15.64
C HIS A 322 -1.05 -11.71 14.23
N GLY A 323 -0.59 -10.52 13.84
CA GLY A 323 -0.67 -10.01 12.49
C GLY A 323 0.61 -10.28 11.69
N GLY A 324 0.76 -9.58 10.57
CA GLY A 324 1.91 -9.71 9.69
C GLY A 324 1.88 -8.74 8.52
N GLY A 325 2.87 -8.82 7.64
CA GLY A 325 3.03 -7.96 6.47
C GLY A 325 4.49 -7.61 6.22
N HIS A 326 4.72 -6.48 5.57
CA HIS A 326 6.04 -5.97 5.22
C HIS A 326 6.65 -5.11 6.31
N ALA A 327 7.96 -4.90 6.19
CA ALA A 327 8.72 -4.03 7.07
C ALA A 327 8.00 -2.70 7.33
N HIS A 328 7.50 -2.02 6.31
CA HIS A 328 6.89 -0.69 6.44
C HIS A 328 5.35 -0.67 6.30
N ALA A 329 4.73 -1.84 6.11
CA ALA A 329 3.30 -1.96 5.86
C ALA A 329 2.78 -3.30 6.39
N ALA A 330 2.01 -3.28 7.49
CA ALA A 330 1.53 -4.50 8.13
C ALA A 330 0.08 -4.39 8.54
N GLY A 331 -0.54 -5.54 8.82
CA GLY A 331 -1.94 -5.65 9.21
C GLY A 331 -2.13 -6.57 10.42
N VAL A 332 -3.12 -6.25 11.25
CA VAL A 332 -3.52 -7.05 12.42
C VAL A 332 -5.05 -7.20 12.42
N ARG A 333 -5.55 -8.34 12.90
CA ARG A 333 -6.98 -8.54 13.17
C ARG A 333 -7.19 -9.05 14.58
N ILE A 334 -7.89 -8.26 15.40
CA ILE A 334 -8.24 -8.60 16.78
C ILE A 334 -9.75 -8.83 16.86
N ARG A 335 -10.16 -9.93 17.50
CA ARG A 335 -11.56 -10.33 17.66
C ARG A 335 -11.98 -10.26 19.13
N ASN A 336 -13.29 -10.17 19.35
CA ASN A 336 -13.95 -10.21 20.65
C ASN A 336 -13.42 -9.17 21.65
N THR A 337 -12.98 -8.01 21.17
CA THR A 337 -12.42 -6.93 22.01
C THR A 337 -13.00 -5.58 21.57
N PRO A 338 -13.46 -4.71 22.49
CA PRO A 338 -13.96 -3.39 22.14
C PRO A 338 -12.91 -2.51 21.44
N LEU A 339 -13.33 -1.70 20.46
CA LEU A 339 -12.45 -0.83 19.67
C LEU A 339 -11.52 0.04 20.53
N ASN A 340 -12.04 0.69 21.58
CA ASN A 340 -11.24 1.55 22.45
C ASN A 340 -10.14 0.79 23.19
N ASP A 341 -10.42 -0.43 23.65
CA ASP A 341 -9.44 -1.26 24.38
C ASP A 341 -8.32 -1.70 23.42
N VAL A 342 -8.68 -2.04 22.18
CA VAL A 342 -7.71 -2.35 21.12
C VAL A 342 -6.83 -1.15 20.83
N ILE A 343 -7.40 0.05 20.63
CA ILE A 343 -6.65 1.28 20.38
C ILE A 343 -5.65 1.53 21.51
N GLN A 344 -6.09 1.50 22.77
CA GLN A 344 -5.21 1.76 23.93
C GLN A 344 -4.05 0.78 23.99
N LYS A 345 -4.34 -0.52 23.84
CA LYS A 345 -3.31 -1.57 23.93
C LYS A 345 -2.28 -1.47 22.80
N VAL A 346 -2.74 -1.22 21.57
CA VAL A 346 -1.87 -1.19 20.38
C VAL A 346 -1.05 0.09 20.33
N ILE A 347 -1.63 1.24 20.71
CA ILE A 347 -0.87 2.50 20.77
C ILE A 347 0.21 2.48 21.85
N ALA A 348 -0.04 1.84 23.00
CA ALA A 348 1.00 1.63 24.00
C ALA A 348 2.17 0.79 23.45
N ALA A 349 1.87 -0.33 22.79
CA ALA A 349 2.89 -1.17 22.15
C ALA A 349 3.61 -0.45 21.00
N ALA A 350 2.90 0.42 20.27
CA ALA A 350 3.48 1.23 19.20
C ALA A 350 4.53 2.22 19.73
N HIS A 351 4.27 2.86 20.87
CA HIS A 351 5.27 3.70 21.54
C HIS A 351 6.52 2.92 21.93
N GLU A 352 6.35 1.75 22.58
CA GLU A 352 7.47 0.89 22.99
C GLU A 352 8.29 0.42 21.79
N SER A 353 7.61 -0.02 20.72
CA SER A 353 8.25 -0.47 19.48
C SER A 353 9.06 0.64 18.82
N LEU A 354 8.50 1.84 18.73
CA LEU A 354 9.17 2.97 18.11
C LEU A 354 10.37 3.46 18.95
N ASP A 355 10.22 3.50 20.28
CA ASP A 355 11.32 3.89 21.17
C ASP A 355 12.48 2.90 21.12
N ALA A 356 12.20 1.59 21.05
CA ALA A 356 13.23 0.57 20.89
C ALA A 356 14.00 0.74 19.57
N GLN A 357 13.30 1.02 18.46
CA GLN A 357 13.93 1.25 17.16
C GLN A 357 14.79 2.51 17.14
N VAL A 358 14.31 3.61 17.74
CA VAL A 358 15.10 4.85 17.86
C VAL A 358 16.35 4.62 18.72
N ALA A 359 16.22 3.91 19.84
CA ALA A 359 17.35 3.63 20.74
C ALA A 359 18.42 2.75 20.07
N ALA A 360 18.02 1.74 19.28
CA ALA A 360 18.95 0.90 18.52
C ALA A 360 19.81 1.74 17.56
N LEU A 361 19.19 2.68 16.83
CA LEU A 361 19.89 3.58 15.92
C LEU A 361 20.83 4.56 16.64
N GLU A 362 20.48 5.02 17.85
CA GLU A 362 21.34 5.91 18.64
C GLU A 362 22.51 5.18 19.31
N GLY A 363 22.35 3.89 19.61
CA GLY A 363 23.35 3.01 20.22
C GLY A 363 24.38 2.44 19.24
N GLU A 364 24.04 2.36 17.95
CA GLU A 364 24.95 1.95 16.87
C GLU A 364 25.91 3.05 16.39
N ARG A 365 25.98 4.20 17.06
CA ARG A 365 26.95 5.25 16.72
C ARG A 365 28.38 4.70 16.76
N PRO A 366 29.12 4.68 15.63
CA PRO A 366 30.52 4.29 15.64
C PRO A 366 31.32 5.26 16.51
N ILE A 367 32.18 4.70 17.37
CA ILE A 367 33.09 5.48 18.23
C ILE A 367 34.22 6.14 17.42
N ASP A 368 34.32 5.91 16.10
CA ASP A 368 35.40 6.47 15.30
C ASP A 368 34.94 7.20 14.03
N GLY A 369 35.54 8.36 13.81
CA GLY A 369 35.23 9.28 12.73
C GLY A 369 35.86 8.83 11.42
N SER A 370 35.11 8.12 10.58
CA SER A 370 35.50 7.87 9.18
C SER A 370 34.29 7.46 8.32
N VAL A 371 33.86 8.42 7.50
CA VAL A 371 33.12 8.40 6.22
C VAL A 371 32.03 7.34 5.90
N ALA A 372 30.83 7.89 5.64
CA ALA A 372 29.86 7.61 4.57
C ALA A 372 29.44 6.16 4.24
N SER A 373 28.18 5.83 4.59
CA SER A 373 27.28 5.14 3.66
C SER A 373 25.93 5.87 3.62
N CYS A 374 25.37 5.98 2.41
CA CYS A 374 24.12 6.66 2.12
C CYS A 374 22.95 5.71 2.43
N ALA A 375 22.76 5.37 3.70
CA ALA A 375 21.52 4.74 4.18
C ALA A 375 20.57 5.85 4.64
N ALA A 376 19.31 5.80 4.22
CA ALA A 376 18.27 6.73 4.64
C ALA A 376 18.22 6.80 6.17
N ARG A 377 18.67 7.94 6.73
CA ARG A 377 18.72 8.15 8.18
C ARG A 377 17.33 8.50 8.68
N VAL A 378 16.83 7.73 9.64
CA VAL A 378 15.66 8.09 10.44
C VAL A 378 16.03 9.31 11.29
N ILE A 379 15.64 10.52 10.89
CA ILE A 379 15.87 11.73 11.69
C ILE A 379 14.63 11.98 12.56
N VAL A 380 14.54 11.28 13.68
CA VAL A 380 13.52 11.57 14.71
C VAL A 380 14.12 12.56 15.71
N ARG A 381 13.63 13.81 15.72
CA ARG A 381 13.99 14.80 16.77
C ARG A 381 12.91 14.79 17.85
N ARG A 382 13.28 14.60 19.12
CA ARG A 382 12.35 14.74 20.27
C ARG A 382 11.82 16.18 20.38
N PRO A 383 10.50 16.43 20.33
CA PRO A 383 9.94 17.76 20.64
C PRO A 383 9.74 17.96 22.15
N ALA A 384 9.67 19.23 22.56
CA ALA A 384 9.51 19.64 23.94
C ALA A 384 8.07 19.43 24.45
N ASN A 385 7.97 18.89 25.66
CA ASN A 385 6.77 18.47 26.35
C ASN A 385 5.75 19.61 26.54
N THR A 386 4.56 19.53 25.92
CA THR A 386 3.40 20.38 26.26
C THR A 386 2.11 19.58 26.19
N ASN A 387 1.37 19.56 27.29
CA ASN A 387 0.20 18.70 27.52
C ASN A 387 -1.09 19.55 27.44
N PRO A 388 -1.99 19.41 26.43
CA PRO A 388 -3.27 20.11 26.42
C PRO A 388 -4.39 19.28 27.09
N ARG A 389 -5.25 19.93 27.88
CA ARG A 389 -6.49 19.34 28.42
C ARG A 389 -7.67 19.59 27.47
N ILE A 390 -8.54 18.59 27.34
CA ILE A 390 -9.77 18.65 26.53
C ILE A 390 -10.98 18.69 27.47
N GLU A 391 -11.85 19.69 27.30
CA GLU A 391 -13.19 19.72 27.92
C GLU A 391 -14.28 19.66 26.83
N MET A 392 -15.36 18.93 27.13
CA MET A 392 -16.54 18.85 26.27
C MET A 392 -17.62 19.80 26.77
N THR A 393 -18.06 20.73 25.92
CA THR A 393 -19.21 21.61 26.23
C THR A 393 -20.38 21.27 25.31
N ARG A 394 -21.55 21.02 25.91
CA ARG A 394 -22.80 20.70 25.20
C ARG A 394 -23.41 21.96 24.61
N ILE A 395 -23.71 21.97 23.30
CA ILE A 395 -24.43 23.06 22.64
C ILE A 395 -25.63 22.46 21.89
N GLY A 396 -26.78 22.40 22.56
CA GLY A 396 -28.04 21.91 21.97
C GLY A 396 -28.33 20.42 22.18
N ARG A 397 -29.38 19.94 21.51
CA ARG A 397 -29.89 18.57 21.71
C ARG A 397 -29.03 17.50 21.05
N ASP A 398 -28.36 17.78 19.92
CA ASP A 398 -27.65 16.76 19.13
C ASP A 398 -26.30 17.21 18.53
N ALA A 399 -25.52 18.06 19.21
CA ALA A 399 -24.18 18.45 18.72
C ALA A 399 -23.15 18.68 19.84
N TYR A 400 -21.92 18.22 19.61
CA TYR A 400 -20.73 18.46 20.43
C TYR A 400 -19.69 19.24 19.60
N VAL A 401 -19.08 20.26 20.19
CA VAL A 401 -17.94 20.99 19.59
C VAL A 401 -16.72 20.81 20.50
N ARG A 402 -15.59 20.35 19.93
CA ARG A 402 -14.31 20.28 20.64
C ARG A 402 -13.63 21.64 20.60
N ARG A 403 -13.26 22.20 21.77
CA ARG A 403 -12.52 23.46 21.86
C ARG A 403 -11.17 23.21 22.52
N PHE A 404 -10.08 23.57 21.85
CA PHE A 404 -8.74 23.56 22.44
C PHE A 404 -8.58 24.79 23.36
N ILE A 405 -8.19 24.58 24.61
CA ILE A 405 -7.83 25.67 25.52
C ILE A 405 -6.30 25.67 25.66
N ASP A 406 -5.65 26.70 25.12
CA ASP A 406 -4.22 26.94 25.33
C ASP A 406 -4.00 27.36 26.78
N GLY A 407 -3.12 26.66 27.51
CA GLY A 407 -2.82 26.85 28.93
C GLY A 407 -2.07 28.15 29.26
N ARG A 408 -2.00 29.12 28.34
CA ARG A 408 -1.21 30.36 28.47
C ARG A 408 -2.03 31.60 28.82
N GLN A 409 -3.05 31.50 29.69
CA GLN A 409 -3.76 32.72 30.10
C GLN A 409 -4.38 32.68 31.50
N GLN A 410 -3.61 32.36 32.55
CA GLN A 410 -3.98 32.74 33.92
C GLN A 410 -2.75 33.08 34.79
N ARG A 411 -2.05 34.18 34.47
CA ARG A 411 -1.24 34.96 35.43
C ARG A 411 -1.12 36.42 34.97
N ARG A 412 -2.18 37.19 35.18
CA ARG A 412 -2.35 38.66 35.14
C ARG A 412 -3.88 38.82 35.20
N ASP A 413 -4.50 39.12 36.34
CA ASP A 413 -4.39 40.40 37.04
C ASP A 413 -4.61 40.23 38.55
N ALA A 414 -3.69 40.75 39.35
CA ALA A 414 -3.95 41.08 40.74
C ALA A 414 -4.44 42.54 40.78
N PRO A 415 -5.59 42.87 41.37
CA PRO A 415 -6.02 44.26 41.48
C PRO A 415 -5.22 44.96 42.58
N GLN A 416 -4.35 45.91 42.18
CA GLN A 416 -3.86 46.94 43.09
C GLN A 416 -4.99 47.92 43.42
N ARG A 417 -5.18 48.14 44.72
CA ARG A 417 -6.08 49.08 45.38
C ARG A 417 -6.05 50.49 44.78
N ARG A 418 -7.17 51.22 44.90
CA ARG A 418 -7.17 52.64 45.30
C ARG A 418 -8.49 53.07 45.95
N ASP A 419 -8.32 53.69 47.11
CA ASP A 419 -9.30 54.47 47.89
C ASP A 419 -9.84 55.71 47.14
N ARG A 420 -10.90 56.27 47.76
CA ARG A 420 -11.55 57.60 47.62
C ARG A 420 -12.88 57.50 46.87
N THR A 421 -14.04 57.89 47.43
CA THR A 421 -14.42 58.79 48.54
C THR A 421 -15.66 58.28 49.25
#